data_AF-A0A2D6XL52-F1
#
_entry.id   AF-A0A2D6XL52-F1
#
_cell.length_a   1.000
_cell.length_b   1.000
_cell.length_c   1.000
_cell.angle_alpha   90.00
_cell.angle_beta   90.00
_cell.angle_gamma   90.00
#
_symmetry.space_group_name_H-M   'P 1'
#
loop_
_entity.id
_entity.type
_entity.pdbx_description
1 polymer ?
#
loop_
_entity_poly.entity_id
_entity_poly.type
_entity_poly.pdbx_seq_one_letter_code
_entity_poly.pdbx_strand_id
1 'polypeptide(L)'
;MKISELNAGQGDIDVTVEVTSVEEPREFEKFGKTLKVANAVVKDDSGEIKMTLWNEDIEKIKQGMTLHITNGYCSEFKGEKQITTGKFGKFEVLDSEKTTEQPAEKPSPENSEENDTI
;
A
#
# COMPACT_ATOMS: atom_id res chain seq x y z
N MET A 1 3.77 4.44 14.89
CA MET A 1 3.98 5.74 14.23
C MET A 1 2.62 6.38 13.96
N LYS A 2 2.50 7.70 13.77
CA LYS A 2 1.21 8.36 13.50
C LYS A 2 1.16 8.92 12.07
N ILE A 3 -0.03 8.99 11.46
CA ILE A 3 -0.23 9.46 10.07
C ILE A 3 0.22 10.93 9.92
N SER A 4 -0.09 11.77 10.91
CA SER A 4 0.28 13.19 10.89
C SER A 4 1.80 13.43 10.83
N GLU A 5 2.59 12.46 11.26
CA GLU A 5 4.06 12.52 11.30
C GLU A 5 4.70 12.00 10.00
N LEU A 6 3.91 11.46 9.07
CA LEU A 6 4.41 10.86 7.83
C LEU A 6 4.80 11.92 6.80
N ASN A 7 6.02 11.77 6.30
CA ASN A 7 6.56 12.58 5.22
C ASN A 7 6.53 11.83 3.89
N ALA A 8 6.38 12.58 2.79
CA ALA A 8 6.51 12.03 1.46
C ALA A 8 7.92 11.48 1.26
N GLY A 9 8.02 10.27 0.71
CA GLY A 9 9.28 9.56 0.52
C GLY A 9 9.75 8.76 1.75
N GLN A 10 8.98 8.75 2.84
CA GLN A 10 9.31 7.99 4.04
C GLN A 10 8.91 6.51 3.88
N GLY A 11 9.86 5.61 4.13
CA GLY A 11 9.62 4.16 4.24
C GLY A 11 9.61 3.69 5.69
N ASP A 12 9.58 2.37 5.89
CA ASP A 12 9.57 1.72 7.21
C ASP A 12 8.44 2.22 8.12
N ILE A 13 7.26 2.43 7.53
CA ILE A 13 6.10 2.95 8.27
C ILE A 13 5.37 1.79 8.94
N ASP A 14 5.29 1.85 10.27
CA ASP A 14 4.46 0.96 11.09
C ASP A 14 3.33 1.74 11.79
N VAL A 15 2.10 1.52 11.32
CA VAL A 15 0.90 2.24 11.77
C VAL A 15 -0.34 1.36 11.69
N THR A 16 -1.22 1.50 12.68
CA THR A 16 -2.55 0.88 12.71
C THR A 16 -3.57 1.91 12.25
N VAL A 17 -4.42 1.54 11.30
CA VAL A 17 -5.40 2.42 10.66
C VAL A 17 -6.73 1.72 10.45
N GLU A 18 -7.84 2.45 10.52
CA GLU A 18 -9.19 1.99 10.21
C GLU A 18 -9.59 2.44 8.80
N VAL A 19 -10.15 1.51 8.02
CA VAL A 19 -10.61 1.78 6.66
C VAL A 19 -11.96 2.49 6.71
N THR A 20 -12.00 3.76 6.31
CA THR A 20 -13.24 4.55 6.29
C THR A 20 -14.00 4.41 5.00
N SER A 21 -13.30 4.21 3.88
CA SER A 21 -13.90 4.06 2.56
C SER A 21 -12.95 3.34 1.60
N VAL A 22 -13.49 2.65 0.61
CA VAL A 22 -12.71 2.00 -0.46
C VAL A 22 -13.27 2.50 -1.79
N GLU A 23 -12.44 3.15 -2.59
CA GLU A 23 -12.79 3.60 -3.94
C GLU A 23 -12.86 2.42 -4.92
N GLU A 24 -13.52 2.65 -6.06
CA GLU A 24 -13.62 1.64 -7.11
C GLU A 24 -12.24 1.26 -7.68
N PRO A 25 -11.94 -0.04 -7.82
CA PRO A 25 -10.71 -0.49 -8.45
C PRO A 25 -10.67 -0.08 -9.91
N ARG A 26 -9.54 0.51 -10.30
CA ARG A 26 -9.19 0.81 -11.69
C ARG A 26 -8.32 -0.30 -12.23
N GLU A 27 -8.73 -0.87 -13.35
CA GLU A 27 -7.93 -1.84 -14.09
C GLU A 27 -7.13 -1.13 -15.17
N PHE A 28 -5.86 -1.49 -15.31
CA PHE A 28 -5.01 -0.98 -16.38
C PHE A 28 -4.08 -2.07 -16.91
N GLU A 29 -3.84 -2.06 -18.21
CA GLU A 29 -2.93 -2.99 -18.85
C GLU A 29 -1.52 -2.38 -18.87
N LYS A 30 -0.53 -3.09 -18.32
CA LYS A 30 0.88 -2.69 -18.37
C LYS A 30 1.74 -3.90 -18.73
N PHE A 31 2.55 -3.76 -19.78
CA PHE A 31 3.41 -4.84 -20.29
C PHE A 31 2.64 -6.16 -20.58
N GLY A 32 1.42 -6.06 -21.12
CA GLY A 32 0.58 -7.23 -21.43
C GLY A 32 0.00 -7.94 -20.21
N LYS A 33 0.07 -7.33 -19.02
CA LYS A 33 -0.58 -7.82 -17.79
C LYS A 33 -1.64 -6.83 -17.34
N THR A 34 -2.83 -7.34 -17.01
CA THR A 34 -3.88 -6.57 -16.35
C THR A 34 -3.52 -6.40 -14.88
N LEU A 35 -3.32 -5.15 -14.46
CA LEU A 35 -3.10 -4.77 -13.07
C LEU A 35 -4.33 -4.03 -12.56
N LYS A 36 -4.70 -4.29 -11.30
CA LYS A 36 -5.77 -3.54 -10.64
C LYS A 36 -5.18 -2.66 -9.55
N VAL A 37 -5.67 -1.43 -9.46
CA VAL A 37 -5.31 -0.48 -8.40
C VAL A 37 -6.58 0.12 -7.81
N ALA A 38 -6.69 0.14 -6.49
CA ALA A 38 -7.75 0.86 -5.79
C ALA A 38 -7.15 1.80 -4.77
N ASN A 39 -7.86 2.89 -4.49
CA ASN A 39 -7.52 3.76 -3.38
C ASN A 39 -8.48 3.48 -2.24
N ALA A 40 -7.97 3.23 -1.05
CA ALA A 40 -8.76 3.21 0.18
C ALA A 40 -8.46 4.46 1.00
N VAL A 41 -9.44 5.00 1.69
CA VAL A 41 -9.23 6.04 2.69
C VAL A 41 -9.11 5.34 4.03
N VAL A 42 -7.99 5.59 4.72
CA VAL A 42 -7.72 5.03 6.03
C VAL A 42 -7.48 6.18 7.02
N LYS A 43 -7.97 6.01 8.25
CA LYS A 43 -7.81 6.98 9.33
C LYS A 43 -7.14 6.34 10.54
N ASP A 44 -6.49 7.16 11.33
CA ASP A 44 -5.99 6.85 12.66
C ASP A 44 -6.34 8.04 13.57
N ASP A 45 -6.05 7.94 14.87
CA ASP A 45 -6.27 9.02 15.85
C ASP A 45 -5.62 10.35 15.44
N SER A 46 -4.59 10.30 14.59
CA SER A 46 -3.82 11.48 14.16
C SER A 46 -4.35 12.16 12.91
N GLY A 47 -5.17 11.48 12.10
CA GLY A 47 -5.66 12.01 10.82
C GLY A 47 -6.07 10.92 9.83
N GLU A 48 -6.31 11.32 8.59
CA GLU A 48 -6.68 10.44 7.49
C GLU A 48 -5.70 10.55 6.32
N ILE A 49 -5.49 9.45 5.61
CA ILE A 49 -4.62 9.36 4.44
C ILE A 49 -5.18 8.37 3.42
N LYS A 50 -4.81 8.54 2.15
CA LYS A 50 -5.13 7.56 1.11
C LYS A 50 -4.14 6.40 1.15
N MET A 51 -4.62 5.19 0.97
CA MET A 51 -3.84 3.98 0.84
C MET A 51 -4.06 3.38 -0.55
N THR A 52 -2.98 3.17 -1.31
CA THR A 52 -3.05 2.54 -2.63
C THR A 52 -2.88 1.03 -2.50
N LEU A 53 -3.90 0.31 -2.94
CA LEU A 53 -4.02 -1.15 -2.90
C LEU A 53 -3.87 -1.73 -4.31
N TRP A 54 -3.27 -2.92 -4.38
CA TRP A 54 -2.90 -3.56 -5.64
C TRP A 54 -3.50 -4.96 -5.77
N ASN A 55 -4.05 -5.27 -6.95
CA ASN A 55 -4.53 -6.61 -7.33
C ASN A 55 -5.45 -7.25 -6.25
N GLU A 56 -5.02 -8.36 -5.66
CA GLU A 56 -5.79 -9.14 -4.68
C GLU A 56 -5.93 -8.44 -3.32
N ASP A 57 -5.06 -7.48 -2.99
CA ASP A 57 -5.13 -6.76 -1.72
C ASP A 57 -6.40 -5.91 -1.63
N ILE A 58 -6.92 -5.49 -2.78
CA ILE A 58 -8.18 -4.73 -2.91
C ILE A 58 -9.36 -5.57 -2.40
N GLU A 59 -9.36 -6.88 -2.65
CA GLU A 59 -10.45 -7.77 -2.26
C GLU A 59 -10.38 -8.19 -0.78
N LYS A 60 -9.19 -8.07 -0.17
CA LYS A 60 -8.92 -8.42 1.23
C LYS A 60 -9.32 -7.32 2.20
N ILE A 61 -9.50 -6.09 1.71
CA ILE A 61 -9.83 -4.92 2.53
C ILE A 61 -11.29 -4.52 2.31
N LYS A 62 -11.98 -4.20 3.41
CA LYS A 62 -13.34 -3.67 3.38
C LYS A 62 -13.47 -2.47 4.29
N GLN A 63 -14.44 -1.62 3.98
CA GLN A 63 -14.83 -0.51 4.83
C GLN A 63 -15.20 -1.01 6.24
N GLY A 64 -14.70 -0.30 7.25
CA GLY A 64 -14.90 -0.59 8.67
C GLY A 64 -13.91 -1.59 9.26
N MET A 65 -12.92 -2.07 8.48
CA MET A 65 -11.87 -2.94 9.00
C MET A 65 -10.69 -2.15 9.57
N THR A 66 -10.10 -2.68 10.64
CA THR A 66 -8.82 -2.18 11.16
C THR A 66 -7.66 -2.96 10.54
N LEU A 67 -6.67 -2.24 10.02
CA LEU A 67 -5.47 -2.77 9.39
C LEU A 67 -4.22 -2.31 10.15
N HIS A 68 -3.27 -3.22 10.35
CA HIS A 68 -1.92 -2.90 10.80
C HIS A 68 -0.98 -2.94 9.61
N ILE A 69 -0.49 -1.77 9.18
CA ILE A 69 0.49 -1.66 8.10
C ILE A 69 1.88 -1.70 8.73
N THR A 70 2.74 -2.58 8.20
CA THR A 70 4.14 -2.69 8.59
C THR A 70 5.03 -2.49 7.36
N ASN A 71 6.12 -1.75 7.54
CA ASN A 71 7.07 -1.42 6.48
C ASN A 71 6.39 -0.76 5.25
N GLY A 72 5.38 0.07 5.52
CA GLY A 72 4.69 0.86 4.52
C GLY A 72 5.58 1.97 3.95
N TYR A 73 5.20 2.46 2.78
CA TYR A 73 5.88 3.57 2.11
C TYR A 73 4.90 4.71 1.84
N CYS A 74 5.22 5.90 2.32
CA CYS A 74 4.48 7.12 2.03
C CYS A 74 5.02 7.73 0.74
N SER A 75 4.24 7.66 -0.33
CA SER A 75 4.52 8.33 -1.60
C SER A 75 3.66 9.57 -1.73
N GLU A 76 4.15 10.57 -2.45
CA GLU A 76 3.34 11.73 -2.84
C GLU A 76 3.06 11.65 -4.32
N PHE A 77 1.78 11.67 -4.69
CA PHE A 77 1.35 11.67 -6.07
C PHE A 77 0.51 12.90 -6.34
N LYS A 78 0.99 13.77 -7.25
CA LYS A 78 0.32 15.03 -7.60
C LYS A 78 0.03 15.95 -6.40
N GLY A 79 0.90 15.92 -5.37
CA GLY A 79 0.73 16.72 -4.15
C GLY A 79 -0.19 16.09 -3.10
N GLU A 80 -0.75 14.91 -3.36
CA GLU A 80 -1.50 14.14 -2.36
C GLU A 80 -0.60 13.05 -1.75
N LYS A 81 -0.52 13.01 -0.41
CA LYS A 81 0.18 11.95 0.32
C LYS A 81 -0.65 10.68 0.30
N GLN A 82 -0.01 9.57 -0.01
CA GLN A 82 -0.63 8.26 -0.08
C GLN A 82 0.33 7.17 0.41
N ILE A 83 -0.17 6.27 1.24
CA ILE A 83 0.59 5.12 1.74
C ILE A 83 0.39 3.95 0.80
N THR A 84 1.44 3.19 0.56
CA THR A 84 1.36 1.92 -0.15
C THR A 84 2.16 0.88 0.60
N THR A 85 1.76 -0.39 0.46
CA THR A 85 2.50 -1.53 1.00
C THR A 85 3.79 -1.81 0.24
N GLY A 86 4.07 -1.08 -0.84
CA GLY A 86 5.37 -1.10 -1.51
C GLY A 86 5.82 -2.52 -1.85
N LYS A 87 7.13 -2.74 -1.87
CA LYS A 87 7.70 -4.06 -2.18
C LYS A 87 7.95 -4.93 -0.95
N PHE A 88 8.25 -4.28 0.17
CA PHE A 88 8.65 -4.94 1.41
C PHE A 88 7.64 -4.73 2.53
N GLY A 89 6.57 -3.98 2.26
CA GLY A 89 5.51 -3.72 3.22
C GLY A 89 4.40 -4.76 3.13
N LYS A 90 3.73 -4.91 4.26
CA LYS A 90 2.62 -5.83 4.45
C LYS A 90 1.55 -5.16 5.30
N PHE A 91 0.32 -5.65 5.21
CA PHE A 91 -0.74 -5.24 6.12
C PHE A 91 -1.41 -6.47 6.72
N GLU A 92 -1.85 -6.34 7.97
CA GLU A 92 -2.53 -7.39 8.72
C GLU A 92 -3.91 -6.87 9.14
N VAL A 93 -4.98 -7.62 8.82
CA VAL A 93 -6.35 -7.25 9.19
C VAL A 93 -6.59 -7.68 10.63
N LEU A 94 -6.94 -6.74 11.51
CA LEU A 94 -7.15 -6.99 12.94
C LEU A 94 -8.59 -7.38 13.29
N ASP A 95 -9.54 -7.27 12.35
CA ASP A 95 -10.98 -7.30 12.64
C ASP A 95 -11.72 -8.63 12.34
N SER A 96 -11.01 -9.75 12.18
CA SER A 96 -11.68 -11.05 12.07
C SER A 96 -10.78 -12.22 12.42
N GLU A 97 -11.26 -13.10 13.30
CA GLU A 97 -10.72 -14.44 13.46
C GLU A 97 -10.53 -15.14 12.10
N LYS A 98 -9.31 -15.66 11.89
CA LYS A 98 -8.80 -16.52 10.81
C LYS A 98 -8.30 -15.86 9.52
N THR A 99 -6.98 -16.07 9.32
CA THR A 99 -6.32 -16.47 8.08
C THR A 99 -6.44 -15.52 6.89
N THR A 100 -5.34 -14.86 6.56
CA THR A 100 -4.54 -15.27 5.38
C THR A 100 -3.13 -14.73 5.53
N GLU A 101 -2.18 -15.65 5.70
CA GLU A 101 -0.77 -15.39 5.47
C GLU A 101 -0.60 -14.88 4.03
N GLN A 102 -0.12 -13.65 3.86
CA GLN A 102 0.47 -13.22 2.61
C GLN A 102 1.97 -13.01 2.82
N PRO A 103 2.80 -14.00 2.45
CA PRO A 103 4.21 -13.78 2.22
C PRO A 103 4.36 -13.14 0.83
N ALA A 104 4.36 -11.81 0.76
CA ALA A 104 4.72 -11.08 -0.45
C ALA A 104 6.25 -10.89 -0.52
N GLU A 105 6.98 -12.00 -0.53
CA GLU A 105 8.37 -11.99 -0.97
C GLU A 105 8.36 -12.22 -2.49
N LYS A 106 8.75 -11.22 -3.28
CA LYS A 106 9.44 -11.45 -4.57
C LYS A 106 10.23 -10.22 -5.02
N PRO A 107 11.48 -10.45 -5.48
CA PRO A 107 12.57 -9.50 -5.53
C PRO A 107 12.42 -8.47 -6.64
N SER A 108 13.17 -7.38 -6.54
CA SER A 108 13.13 -6.27 -7.49
C SER A 108 13.79 -6.78 -8.75
N PRO A 109 13.23 -6.53 -9.94
CA PRO A 109 14.10 -6.40 -11.09
C PRO A 109 14.86 -5.08 -10.88
N GLU A 110 16.02 -5.18 -10.26
CA GLU A 110 17.07 -4.18 -10.44
C GLU A 110 17.52 -4.34 -11.89
N ASN A 111 16.92 -3.53 -12.77
CA ASN A 111 17.45 -3.28 -14.09
C ASN A 111 18.35 -2.05 -13.97
N SER A 112 19.63 -2.26 -13.68
CA SER A 112 20.67 -1.30 -14.01
C SER A 112 21.22 -1.67 -15.39
N GLU A 113 20.75 -0.93 -16.39
CA GLU A 113 21.55 -0.68 -17.58
C GLU A 113 22.82 0.04 -17.12
N GLU A 114 23.99 -0.54 -17.40
CA GLU A 114 25.22 0.23 -17.52
C GLU A 114 25.88 -0.17 -18.84
N ASN A 115 25.77 0.76 -19.78
CA ASN A 115 26.51 0.81 -21.03
C ASN A 115 27.91 1.32 -20.70
N ASP A 116 28.96 0.56 -20.98
CA ASP A 116 30.28 1.14 -21.23
C ASP A 116 31.10 0.31 -22.23
N THR A 117 31.18 0.86 -23.44
CA THR A 117 32.38 1.09 -24.25
C THR A 117 33.59 0.16 -24.06
N ILE A 118 33.96 -0.59 -25.11
CA ILE A 118 35.34 -0.64 -25.67
C ILE A 118 35.26 -0.74 -27.19
#